data_AF-A0A6N9BYG2-F1
#
_entry.id   AF-A0A6N9BYG2-F1
#
_cell.length_a   1.000
_cell.length_b   1.000
_cell.length_c   1.000
_cell.angle_alpha   90.00
_cell.angle_beta   90.00
_cell.angle_gamma   90.00
#
_symmetry.space_group_name_H-M   'P 1'
#
loop_
_entity.id
_entity.type
_entity.pdbx_description
1 polymer ?
#
loop_
_entity_poly.entity_id
_entity_poly.type
_entity_poly.pdbx_seq_one_letter_code
_entity_poly.pdbx_strand_id
1 'polypeptide(L)'
;MPTQQGMLQATTRADRGLVELPELTPHLRSHVIGEGQALLVSESFNTLLHGELYCDLLPLLDGRRPAAEIVAARAGALAPAHVRAAIAALSAKGYVVSAEHGMDPARAAYWSALGASPRWAEQRLAECPVAVEGDDGRLTRGLEESGASVGTGIPRLTVVVCDDYLETRLAEVNRRHLDARAPWMLVRPRGMEALFGPVFRADGAGPCWDCLAYRLRSHREVHSFLRNVAGEESAFKPFAASPPVLEALYGLIAAEIVKWLVLDEAAPISERAIAMNVGTFASSQHGVVRRPQCPACGDEALYRPDRPPVPLCLKPSPKAHRNSGGTRNVAPEVTLARYRHLVSPVSGVVTWLRRTTDETDAWLHVYWAGSNPGIRSRDLSSLRRSLRSKSAGKGSTREQSEVSALCEAVERYSGALHGDEMRVRGRFADLAARDEAIHPNDIQLFSDRQLDEADSINATDHPYNVVPPRLDPEAETDWTPVWSLTRQRHRYLPTLTLYFGAVADRRGPGDLIADSNGCAAGNTLEEAILQGFYEL
;
A
#
# COMPACT_ATOMS: atom_id res chain seq x y z
N MET A 1 25.11 14.65 -3.69
CA MET A 1 25.52 13.97 -4.95
C MET A 1 25.33 12.48 -4.73
N PRO A 2 24.44 11.79 -5.46
CA PRO A 2 24.36 10.34 -5.36
C PRO A 2 25.68 9.76 -5.89
N THR A 3 26.29 8.92 -5.07
CA THR A 3 27.47 8.10 -5.37
C THR A 3 27.33 7.37 -6.70
N GLN A 4 28.44 7.29 -7.45
CA GLN A 4 28.60 6.62 -8.76
C GLN A 4 27.94 5.22 -8.82
N GLN A 5 26.64 5.15 -9.07
CA GLN A 5 26.00 3.98 -9.64
C GLN A 5 26.02 4.17 -11.16
N GLY A 6 26.56 3.20 -11.89
CA GLY A 6 26.54 3.20 -13.35
C GLY A 6 25.11 3.25 -13.88
N MET A 7 24.96 3.56 -15.17
CA MET A 7 23.65 3.68 -15.83
C MET A 7 22.79 2.41 -15.69
N LEU A 8 23.44 1.25 -15.57
CA LEU A 8 22.79 -0.04 -15.36
C LEU A 8 22.92 -0.47 -13.90
N GLN A 9 21.79 -0.84 -13.29
CA GLN A 9 21.70 -1.35 -11.93
C GLN A 9 21.85 -2.87 -11.86
N ALA A 10 21.40 -3.57 -12.90
CA ALA A 10 21.40 -5.03 -12.97
C ALA A 10 22.26 -5.51 -14.15
N THR A 11 23.36 -6.19 -13.86
CA THR A 11 24.36 -6.58 -14.86
C THR A 11 25.01 -7.89 -14.47
N THR A 12 25.48 -8.66 -15.45
CA THR A 12 26.30 -9.85 -15.22
C THR A 12 27.78 -9.50 -14.99
N ARG A 13 28.59 -10.49 -14.62
CA ARG A 13 30.06 -10.32 -14.59
C ARG A 13 30.65 -10.04 -15.97
N ALA A 14 30.05 -10.60 -17.03
CA ALA A 14 30.51 -10.41 -18.41
C ALA A 14 30.29 -8.98 -18.91
N ASP A 15 29.40 -8.21 -18.26
CA ASP A 15 29.11 -6.82 -18.61
C ASP A 15 30.08 -5.82 -17.94
N ARG A 16 31.00 -6.29 -17.09
CA ARG A 16 31.86 -5.42 -16.26
C ARG A 16 33.34 -5.62 -16.57
N GLY A 17 34.10 -4.53 -16.49
CA GLY A 17 35.54 -4.56 -16.76
C GLY A 17 35.82 -4.73 -18.25
N LEU A 18 36.79 -5.58 -18.60
CA LEU A 18 37.09 -5.83 -20.00
C LEU A 18 36.07 -6.83 -20.57
N VAL A 19 35.02 -6.29 -21.19
CA VAL A 19 33.98 -7.07 -21.86
C VAL A 19 34.57 -7.80 -23.07
N GLU A 20 34.34 -9.11 -23.18
CA GLU A 20 34.94 -9.93 -24.24
C GLU A 20 34.37 -9.61 -25.63
N LEU A 21 33.06 -9.42 -25.74
CA LEU A 21 32.37 -9.01 -26.97
C LEU A 21 31.62 -7.69 -26.70
N PRO A 22 32.30 -6.53 -26.77
CA PRO A 22 31.74 -5.27 -26.32
C PRO A 22 30.77 -4.66 -27.35
N GLU A 23 29.61 -4.26 -26.87
CA GLU A 23 28.61 -3.47 -27.59
C GLU A 23 28.29 -2.19 -26.81
N LEU A 24 28.06 -1.09 -27.51
CA LEU A 24 27.42 0.08 -26.90
C LEU A 24 26.08 -0.35 -26.30
N THR A 25 25.79 0.06 -25.07
CA THR A 25 24.54 -0.34 -24.41
C THR A 25 23.32 -0.07 -25.31
N PRO A 26 22.46 -1.06 -25.59
CA PRO A 26 21.60 -1.03 -26.80
C PRO A 26 20.60 0.14 -26.94
N HIS A 27 20.19 0.78 -25.84
CA HIS A 27 19.33 1.96 -25.89
C HIS A 27 20.09 3.28 -26.14
N LEU A 28 21.43 3.24 -26.15
CA LEU A 28 22.28 4.38 -26.45
C LEU A 28 22.58 4.47 -27.93
N ARG A 29 22.73 5.70 -28.41
CA ARG A 29 23.35 6.02 -29.69
C ARG A 29 24.57 6.90 -29.46
N SER A 30 25.56 6.77 -30.33
CA SER A 30 26.75 7.61 -30.30
C SER A 30 26.80 8.53 -31.52
N HIS A 31 27.22 9.78 -31.30
CA HIS A 31 27.44 10.78 -32.34
C HIS A 31 28.74 11.54 -32.08
N VAL A 32 29.66 11.55 -33.03
CA VAL A 32 30.86 12.39 -32.97
C VAL A 32 30.47 13.81 -33.39
N ILE A 33 30.76 14.82 -32.55
CA ILE A 33 30.26 16.20 -32.71
C ILE A 33 31.35 17.26 -32.92
N GLY A 34 32.56 16.84 -33.26
CA GLY A 34 33.70 17.73 -33.51
C GLY A 34 35.02 17.01 -33.29
N GLU A 35 36.11 17.75 -33.16
CA GLU A 35 37.43 17.19 -32.85
C GLU A 35 37.47 16.66 -31.41
N GLY A 36 37.62 15.34 -31.26
CA GLY A 36 37.79 14.68 -29.97
C GLY A 36 36.57 14.70 -29.04
N GLN A 37 35.36 14.87 -29.57
CA GLN A 37 34.12 14.88 -28.77
C GLN A 37 33.07 13.92 -29.32
N ALA A 38 32.51 13.08 -28.45
CA ALA A 38 31.42 12.17 -28.80
C ALA A 38 30.28 12.25 -27.79
N LEU A 39 29.06 12.38 -28.28
CA LEU A 39 27.84 12.41 -27.48
C LEU A 39 27.24 11.00 -27.43
N LEU A 40 26.91 10.53 -26.23
CA LEU A 40 26.04 9.38 -26.03
C LEU A 40 24.64 9.89 -25.69
N VAL A 41 23.63 9.41 -26.40
CA VAL A 41 22.24 9.88 -26.28
C VAL A 41 21.26 8.73 -26.20
N SER A 42 20.22 8.92 -25.41
CA SER A 42 18.99 8.14 -25.38
C SER A 42 17.82 9.04 -25.00
N GLU A 43 16.62 8.48 -24.89
CA GLU A 43 15.43 9.26 -24.49
C GLU A 43 15.54 9.87 -23.09
N SER A 44 16.26 9.20 -22.17
CA SER A 44 16.32 9.56 -20.75
C SER A 44 17.72 9.90 -20.23
N PHE A 45 18.76 9.69 -21.05
CA PHE A 45 20.15 9.88 -20.65
C PHE A 45 20.99 10.49 -21.77
N ASN A 46 21.79 11.51 -21.44
CA ASN A 46 22.72 12.13 -22.37
C ASN A 46 24.04 12.44 -21.66
N THR A 47 25.17 12.16 -22.30
CA THR A 47 26.48 12.51 -21.77
C THR A 47 27.49 12.79 -22.87
N LEU A 48 28.45 13.67 -22.59
CA LEU A 48 29.56 14.02 -23.48
C LEU A 48 30.82 13.27 -23.06
N LEU A 49 31.44 12.58 -24.01
CA LEU A 49 32.75 11.97 -23.87
C LEU A 49 33.81 12.85 -24.54
N HIS A 50 34.90 13.09 -23.82
CA HIS A 50 36.04 13.86 -24.29
C HIS A 50 37.23 12.94 -24.57
N GLY A 51 37.80 13.07 -25.76
CA GLY A 51 39.01 12.39 -26.22
C GLY A 51 38.83 11.69 -27.56
N GLU A 52 39.80 11.86 -28.46
CA GLU A 52 39.85 11.18 -29.78
C GLU A 52 39.75 9.65 -29.65
N LEU A 53 40.32 9.09 -28.57
CA LEU A 53 40.20 7.68 -28.23
C LEU A 53 38.75 7.19 -28.20
N TYR A 54 37.80 7.98 -27.67
CA TYR A 54 36.40 7.59 -27.63
C TYR A 54 35.73 7.73 -28.99
N CYS A 55 36.05 8.78 -29.75
CA CYS A 55 35.54 8.96 -31.11
C CYS A 55 35.94 7.80 -32.03
N ASP A 56 37.17 7.29 -31.89
CA ASP A 56 37.68 6.15 -32.66
C ASP A 56 37.14 4.79 -32.20
N LEU A 57 36.88 4.66 -30.89
CA LEU A 57 36.45 3.41 -30.27
C LEU A 57 34.95 3.16 -30.47
N LEU A 58 34.09 4.17 -30.29
CA LEU A 58 32.63 4.01 -30.30
C LEU A 58 32.06 3.30 -31.55
N PRO A 59 32.52 3.59 -32.79
CA PRO A 59 32.03 2.90 -33.98
C PRO A 59 32.41 1.41 -34.06
N LEU A 60 33.34 0.95 -33.21
CA LEU A 60 33.80 -0.44 -33.16
C LEU A 60 33.10 -1.25 -32.06
N LEU A 61 32.35 -0.59 -31.18
CA LEU A 61 31.58 -1.21 -30.11
C LEU A 61 30.20 -1.62 -30.65
N ASP A 62 30.21 -2.42 -31.72
CA ASP A 62 29.03 -2.87 -32.47
C ASP A 62 28.58 -4.29 -32.09
N GLY A 63 29.21 -4.89 -31.08
CA GLY A 63 28.92 -6.24 -30.63
C GLY A 63 29.38 -7.36 -31.59
N ARG A 64 30.12 -7.03 -32.66
CA ARG A 64 30.53 -8.01 -33.68
C ARG A 64 31.96 -8.49 -33.53
N ARG A 65 32.80 -7.74 -32.82
CA ARG A 65 34.24 -7.98 -32.71
C ARG A 65 34.65 -8.21 -31.26
N PRO A 66 35.41 -9.28 -30.97
CA PRO A 66 35.97 -9.45 -29.64
C PRO A 66 36.90 -8.28 -29.27
N ALA A 67 36.99 -7.95 -27.99
CA ALA A 67 37.82 -6.85 -27.50
C ALA A 67 39.30 -7.00 -27.90
N ALA A 68 39.81 -8.23 -27.98
CA ALA A 68 41.17 -8.51 -28.47
C ALA A 68 41.37 -8.03 -29.92
N GLU A 69 40.37 -8.20 -30.79
CA GLU A 69 40.40 -7.76 -32.18
C GLU A 69 40.31 -6.24 -32.29
N ILE A 70 39.44 -5.61 -31.49
CA ILE A 70 39.33 -4.13 -31.42
C ILE A 70 40.67 -3.51 -31.00
N VAL A 71 41.32 -4.11 -29.99
CA VAL A 71 42.64 -3.69 -29.52
C VAL A 71 43.70 -3.86 -30.62
N ALA A 72 43.69 -4.99 -31.33
CA ALA A 72 44.63 -5.24 -32.42
C ALA A 72 44.43 -4.27 -33.60
N ALA A 73 43.18 -4.00 -33.97
CA ALA A 73 42.82 -3.09 -35.06
C ALA A 73 43.29 -1.64 -34.81
N ARG A 74 43.53 -1.26 -33.54
CA ARG A 74 43.98 0.08 -33.15
C ARG A 74 45.43 0.14 -32.67
N ALA A 75 46.16 -0.96 -32.68
CA ALA A 75 47.53 -1.05 -32.17
C ALA A 75 48.53 -0.12 -32.89
N GLY A 76 48.23 0.30 -34.13
CA GLY A 76 49.07 1.26 -34.88
C GLY A 76 48.84 2.73 -34.56
N ALA A 77 47.70 3.08 -33.95
CA ALA A 77 47.33 4.46 -33.62
C ALA A 77 47.32 4.72 -32.10
N LEU A 78 47.06 3.68 -31.30
CA LEU A 78 46.84 3.80 -29.85
C LEU A 78 47.53 2.64 -29.12
N ALA A 79 48.06 2.94 -27.93
CA ALA A 79 48.65 1.90 -27.08
C ALA A 79 47.56 0.87 -26.65
N PRO A 80 47.79 -0.45 -26.80
CA PRO A 80 46.81 -1.49 -26.46
C PRO A 80 46.24 -1.41 -25.04
N ALA A 81 47.04 -0.93 -24.08
CA ALA A 81 46.62 -0.74 -22.70
C ALA A 81 45.55 0.36 -22.56
N HIS A 82 45.65 1.45 -23.33
CA HIS A 82 44.67 2.54 -23.30
C HIS A 82 43.32 2.11 -23.88
N VAL A 83 43.31 1.31 -24.97
CA VAL A 83 42.07 0.79 -25.55
C VAL A 83 41.35 -0.14 -24.56
N ARG A 84 42.09 -1.05 -23.91
CA ARG A 84 41.52 -1.92 -22.85
C ARG A 84 40.98 -1.13 -21.67
N ALA A 85 41.74 -0.14 -21.19
CA ALA A 85 41.31 0.73 -20.09
C ALA A 85 40.06 1.54 -20.46
N ALA A 86 39.94 2.01 -21.70
CA ALA A 86 38.76 2.73 -22.19
C ALA A 86 37.52 1.85 -22.21
N ILE A 87 37.61 0.62 -22.76
CA ILE A 87 36.49 -0.34 -22.74
C ILE A 87 36.06 -0.62 -21.29
N ALA A 88 37.02 -0.87 -20.40
CA ALA A 88 36.74 -1.11 -18.98
C ALA A 88 36.13 0.11 -18.27
N ALA A 89 36.54 1.33 -18.62
CA ALA A 89 35.98 2.56 -18.06
C ALA A 89 34.54 2.81 -18.56
N LEU A 90 34.26 2.51 -19.83
CA LEU A 90 32.91 2.62 -20.40
C LEU A 90 31.96 1.58 -19.79
N SER A 91 32.42 0.33 -19.63
CA SER A 91 31.61 -0.73 -19.00
C SER A 91 31.36 -0.47 -17.51
N ALA A 92 32.34 0.06 -16.78
CA ALA A 92 32.16 0.45 -15.38
C ALA A 92 31.09 1.54 -15.19
N LYS A 93 30.90 2.42 -16.19
CA LYS A 93 29.81 3.41 -16.23
C LYS A 93 28.49 2.85 -16.78
N GLY A 94 28.50 1.62 -17.29
CA GLY A 94 27.36 0.96 -17.92
C GLY A 94 27.05 1.45 -19.33
N TYR A 95 28.01 2.09 -20.03
CA TYR A 95 27.84 2.54 -21.43
C TYR A 95 28.16 1.44 -22.45
N VAL A 96 28.86 0.39 -22.02
CA VAL A 96 29.22 -0.78 -22.82
C VAL A 96 28.84 -2.02 -22.03
N VAL A 97 28.25 -2.99 -22.72
CA VAL A 97 27.83 -4.29 -22.17
C VAL A 97 28.29 -5.42 -23.08
N SER A 98 28.10 -6.67 -22.63
CA SER A 98 28.36 -7.83 -23.47
C SER A 98 27.25 -7.99 -24.51
N ALA A 99 27.64 -8.19 -25.78
CA ALA A 99 26.75 -8.54 -26.88
C ALA A 99 26.36 -10.03 -26.88
N GLU A 100 26.88 -10.82 -25.94
CA GLU A 100 26.58 -12.24 -25.83
C GLU A 100 25.19 -12.48 -25.20
N HIS A 101 24.15 -12.24 -25.98
CA HIS A 101 22.76 -12.52 -25.68
C HIS A 101 21.98 -12.85 -26.96
N GLY A 102 20.86 -13.57 -26.83
CA GLY A 102 19.98 -13.95 -27.94
C GLY A 102 18.87 -12.94 -28.27
N MET A 103 18.78 -11.81 -27.55
CA MET A 103 17.74 -10.81 -27.76
C MET A 103 17.89 -10.01 -29.05
N ASP A 104 16.77 -9.70 -29.71
CA ASP A 104 16.76 -8.72 -30.79
C ASP A 104 17.07 -7.30 -30.28
N PRO A 105 17.51 -6.38 -31.17
CA PRO A 105 17.93 -5.04 -30.76
C PRO A 105 16.86 -4.24 -30.01
N ALA A 106 15.58 -4.38 -30.35
CA ALA A 106 14.51 -3.63 -29.69
C ALA A 106 14.27 -4.12 -28.26
N ARG A 107 14.26 -5.45 -28.05
CA ARG A 107 14.17 -6.04 -26.70
C ARG A 107 15.41 -5.75 -25.85
N ALA A 108 16.60 -5.79 -26.44
CA ALA A 108 17.84 -5.45 -25.74
C ALA A 108 17.86 -3.97 -25.30
N ALA A 109 17.37 -3.06 -26.17
CA ALA A 109 17.21 -1.65 -25.84
C ALA A 109 16.16 -1.44 -24.72
N TYR A 110 15.03 -2.14 -24.76
CA TYR A 110 14.02 -2.07 -23.71
C TYR A 110 14.60 -2.39 -22.32
N TRP A 111 15.32 -3.50 -22.18
CA TRP A 111 15.91 -3.88 -20.89
C TRP A 111 16.97 -2.91 -20.40
N SER A 112 17.85 -2.48 -21.32
CA SER A 112 18.91 -1.55 -20.94
C SER A 112 18.39 -0.16 -20.58
N ALA A 113 17.29 0.30 -21.18
CA ALA A 113 16.60 1.53 -20.79
C ALA A 113 15.96 1.42 -19.39
N LEU A 114 15.60 0.20 -18.96
CA LEU A 114 15.13 -0.09 -17.60
C LEU A 114 16.28 -0.30 -16.59
N GLY A 115 17.54 -0.15 -17.02
CA GLY A 115 18.70 -0.29 -16.15
C GLY A 115 19.20 -1.74 -15.99
N ALA A 116 18.77 -2.67 -16.84
CA ALA A 116 19.25 -4.06 -16.86
C ALA A 116 20.04 -4.37 -18.13
N SER A 117 21.22 -5.02 -18.03
CA SER A 117 21.91 -5.49 -19.24
C SER A 117 21.06 -6.59 -19.93
N PRO A 118 21.09 -6.69 -21.27
CA PRO A 118 20.31 -7.69 -21.99
C PRO A 118 20.66 -9.12 -21.56
N ARG A 119 21.95 -9.40 -21.34
CA ARG A 119 22.41 -10.70 -20.86
C ARG A 119 21.87 -11.03 -19.45
N TRP A 120 21.83 -10.05 -18.55
CA TRP A 120 21.23 -10.24 -17.23
C TRP A 120 19.74 -10.56 -17.35
N ALA A 121 19.01 -9.81 -18.17
CA ALA A 121 17.59 -10.04 -18.38
C ALA A 121 17.33 -11.43 -18.97
N GLU A 122 18.10 -11.86 -19.97
CA GLU A 122 17.98 -13.19 -20.59
C GLU A 122 18.19 -14.31 -19.58
N GLN A 123 19.27 -14.23 -18.79
CA GLN A 123 19.58 -15.21 -17.74
C GLN A 123 18.46 -15.28 -16.70
N ARG A 124 18.01 -14.12 -16.19
CA ARG A 124 16.96 -14.09 -15.16
C ARG A 124 15.64 -14.66 -15.66
N LEU A 125 15.25 -14.37 -16.89
CA LEU A 125 14.01 -14.89 -17.48
C LEU A 125 14.05 -16.39 -17.73
N ALA A 126 15.22 -16.94 -18.07
CA ALA A 126 15.41 -18.38 -18.20
C ALA A 126 15.43 -19.11 -16.84
N GLU A 127 15.98 -18.49 -15.80
CA GLU A 127 16.17 -19.11 -14.47
C GLU A 127 14.95 -18.96 -13.53
N CYS A 128 14.01 -18.06 -13.85
CA CYS A 128 12.89 -17.72 -12.97
C CYS A 128 11.53 -18.14 -13.56
N PRO A 129 11.15 -19.44 -13.46
CA PRO A 129 9.88 -19.89 -14.01
C PRO A 129 8.69 -19.28 -13.26
N VAL A 130 7.60 -19.02 -13.98
CA VAL A 130 6.34 -18.50 -13.44
C VAL A 130 5.28 -19.61 -13.46
N ALA A 131 4.52 -19.75 -12.38
CA ALA A 131 3.30 -20.55 -12.37
C ALA A 131 2.09 -19.62 -12.54
N VAL A 132 1.11 -20.01 -13.34
CA VAL A 132 -0.11 -19.23 -13.56
C VAL A 132 -1.33 -20.08 -13.21
N GLU A 133 -2.19 -19.57 -12.33
CA GLU A 133 -3.43 -20.22 -11.90
C GLU A 133 -4.65 -19.38 -12.29
N GLY A 134 -5.73 -20.03 -12.77
CA GLY A 134 -6.99 -19.36 -13.10
C GLY A 134 -6.99 -18.54 -14.40
N ASP A 135 -5.93 -18.64 -15.20
CA ASP A 135 -5.77 -17.95 -16.49
C ASP A 135 -6.54 -18.66 -17.62
N ASP A 136 -6.98 -17.89 -18.62
CA ASP A 136 -7.60 -18.39 -19.86
C ASP A 136 -6.56 -18.62 -20.98
N GLY A 137 -5.27 -18.57 -20.64
CA GLY A 137 -4.12 -18.72 -21.52
C GLY A 137 -3.54 -17.41 -22.02
N ARG A 138 -4.21 -16.27 -21.81
CA ARG A 138 -3.73 -14.95 -22.27
C ARG A 138 -2.51 -14.49 -21.50
N LEU A 139 -2.53 -14.61 -20.17
CA LEU A 139 -1.40 -14.20 -19.36
C LEU A 139 -0.19 -15.09 -19.64
N THR A 140 -0.43 -16.40 -19.72
CA THR A 140 0.58 -17.40 -20.07
C THR A 140 1.26 -17.03 -21.40
N ARG A 141 0.48 -16.78 -22.45
CA ARG A 141 1.00 -16.36 -23.75
C ARG A 141 1.80 -15.06 -23.66
N GLY A 142 1.27 -14.05 -22.97
CA GLY A 142 1.96 -12.76 -22.82
C GLY A 142 3.31 -12.88 -22.08
N LEU A 143 3.41 -13.77 -21.09
CA LEU A 143 4.65 -14.07 -20.37
C LEU A 143 5.67 -14.77 -21.28
N GLU A 144 5.23 -15.77 -22.04
CA GLU A 144 6.07 -16.52 -22.99
C GLU A 144 6.58 -15.62 -24.13
N GLU A 145 5.70 -14.79 -24.71
CA GLU A 145 6.07 -13.79 -25.73
C GLU A 145 7.07 -12.75 -25.19
N SER A 146 7.01 -12.46 -23.89
CA SER A 146 7.96 -11.61 -23.18
C SER A 146 9.28 -12.32 -22.82
N GLY A 147 9.38 -13.63 -23.05
CA GLY A 147 10.56 -14.47 -22.85
C GLY A 147 10.66 -15.16 -21.50
N ALA A 148 9.62 -15.11 -20.66
CA ALA A 148 9.62 -15.84 -19.40
C ALA A 148 9.28 -17.32 -19.59
N SER A 149 9.91 -18.19 -18.79
CA SER A 149 9.51 -19.60 -18.69
C SER A 149 8.22 -19.72 -17.86
N VAL A 150 7.22 -20.45 -18.37
CA VAL A 150 5.98 -20.74 -17.63
C VAL A 150 5.84 -22.26 -17.42
N GLY A 151 5.51 -22.67 -16.19
CA GLY A 151 5.08 -24.03 -15.85
C GLY A 151 6.16 -25.07 -15.53
N THR A 152 7.42 -24.92 -15.97
CA THR A 152 8.45 -25.95 -15.71
C THR A 152 9.23 -25.68 -14.42
N GLY A 153 9.00 -26.48 -13.38
CA GLY A 153 9.82 -26.50 -12.15
C GLY A 153 9.20 -25.80 -10.93
N ILE A 154 10.03 -25.51 -9.93
CA ILE A 154 9.64 -24.73 -8.74
C ILE A 154 9.53 -23.26 -9.18
N PRO A 155 8.34 -22.66 -9.16
CA PRO A 155 8.16 -21.30 -9.67
C PRO A 155 8.87 -20.28 -8.79
N ARG A 156 9.54 -19.30 -9.42
CA ARG A 156 10.03 -18.09 -8.76
C ARG A 156 8.88 -17.19 -8.32
N LEU A 157 7.74 -17.26 -9.01
CA LEU A 157 6.50 -16.51 -8.71
C LEU A 157 5.28 -17.30 -9.16
N THR A 158 4.26 -17.37 -8.30
CA THR A 158 2.91 -17.82 -8.71
C THR A 158 2.00 -16.62 -8.96
N VAL A 159 1.33 -16.60 -10.10
CA VAL A 159 0.37 -15.56 -10.47
C VAL A 159 -1.03 -16.15 -10.50
N VAL A 160 -1.93 -15.61 -9.68
CA VAL A 160 -3.32 -16.06 -9.60
C VAL A 160 -4.21 -15.04 -10.27
N VAL A 161 -4.83 -15.45 -11.38
CA VAL A 161 -5.88 -14.68 -12.05
C VAL A 161 -7.20 -14.89 -11.30
N CYS A 162 -7.90 -13.79 -11.02
CA CYS A 162 -9.12 -13.78 -10.22
C CYS A 162 -10.09 -12.71 -10.72
N ASP A 163 -11.38 -12.88 -10.41
CA ASP A 163 -12.42 -11.89 -10.68
C ASP A 163 -12.55 -10.90 -9.52
N ASP A 164 -12.15 -11.31 -8.31
CA ASP A 164 -12.14 -10.45 -7.13
C ASP A 164 -10.97 -10.76 -6.17
N TYR A 165 -10.30 -9.71 -5.71
CA TYR A 165 -9.22 -9.80 -4.71
C TYR A 165 -9.71 -10.26 -3.33
N LEU A 166 -11.02 -10.34 -3.11
CA LEU A 166 -11.64 -10.80 -1.87
C LEU A 166 -12.29 -12.18 -1.98
N GLU A 167 -12.05 -12.92 -3.06
CA GLU A 167 -12.50 -14.31 -3.21
C GLU A 167 -12.12 -15.16 -1.99
N THR A 168 -13.06 -15.96 -1.48
CA THR A 168 -12.89 -16.75 -0.24
C THR A 168 -11.76 -17.76 -0.33
N ARG A 169 -11.53 -18.36 -1.52
CA ARG A 169 -10.42 -19.29 -1.77
C ARG A 169 -9.03 -18.68 -1.55
N LEU A 170 -8.90 -17.35 -1.61
CA LEU A 170 -7.60 -16.68 -1.53
C LEU A 170 -6.98 -16.75 -0.12
N ALA A 171 -7.79 -16.95 0.93
CA ALA A 171 -7.27 -17.20 2.27
C ALA A 171 -6.44 -18.51 2.31
N GLU A 172 -6.92 -19.55 1.62
CA GLU A 172 -6.20 -20.82 1.51
C GLU A 172 -4.94 -20.69 0.65
N VAL A 173 -5.03 -19.96 -0.46
CA VAL A 173 -3.86 -19.64 -1.31
C VAL A 173 -2.80 -18.91 -0.49
N ASN A 174 -3.19 -17.87 0.26
CA ASN A 174 -2.31 -17.12 1.13
C ASN A 174 -1.59 -18.02 2.14
N ARG A 175 -2.34 -18.90 2.83
CA ARG A 175 -1.77 -19.84 3.80
C ARG A 175 -0.73 -20.77 3.16
N ARG A 176 -1.07 -21.41 2.04
CA ARG A 176 -0.14 -22.31 1.33
C ARG A 176 1.16 -21.60 0.94
N HIS A 177 1.08 -20.36 0.47
CA HIS A 177 2.25 -19.59 0.08
C HIS A 177 3.08 -19.09 1.27
N LEU A 178 2.44 -18.75 2.39
CA LEU A 178 3.13 -18.42 3.64
C LEU A 178 3.90 -19.64 4.16
N ASP A 179 3.26 -20.82 4.21
CA ASP A 179 3.88 -22.08 4.66
C ASP A 179 5.06 -22.48 3.76
N ALA A 180 4.90 -22.33 2.44
CA ALA A 180 5.92 -22.66 1.46
C ALA A 180 7.02 -21.59 1.32
N ARG A 181 6.87 -20.43 1.95
CA ARG A 181 7.71 -19.23 1.74
C ARG A 181 7.85 -18.84 0.26
N ALA A 182 6.81 -19.09 -0.52
CA ALA A 182 6.80 -18.90 -1.96
C ALA A 182 6.09 -17.59 -2.32
N PRO A 183 6.72 -16.67 -3.06
CA PRO A 183 6.08 -15.41 -3.45
C PRO A 183 4.97 -15.66 -4.47
N TRP A 184 3.93 -14.83 -4.39
CA TRP A 184 2.81 -14.90 -5.31
C TRP A 184 2.14 -13.55 -5.48
N MET A 185 1.32 -13.39 -6.51
CA MET A 185 0.57 -12.17 -6.74
C MET A 185 -0.81 -12.44 -7.34
N LEU A 186 -1.68 -11.43 -7.26
CA LEU A 186 -3.00 -11.45 -7.86
C LEU A 186 -3.05 -10.62 -9.15
N VAL A 187 -3.92 -11.03 -10.06
CA VAL A 187 -4.27 -10.31 -11.28
C VAL A 187 -5.78 -10.34 -11.46
N ARG A 188 -6.41 -9.17 -11.50
CA ARG A 188 -7.81 -8.97 -11.85
C ARG A 188 -7.88 -8.08 -13.10
N PRO A 189 -7.92 -8.67 -14.30
CA PRO A 189 -7.84 -7.93 -15.55
C PRO A 189 -9.21 -7.39 -15.99
N ARG A 190 -10.31 -7.92 -15.44
CA ARG A 190 -11.69 -7.56 -15.80
C ARG A 190 -12.21 -6.36 -15.00
N GLY A 191 -13.19 -5.66 -15.57
CA GLY A 191 -13.80 -4.45 -15.03
C GLY A 191 -13.29 -3.17 -15.68
N MET A 192 -13.86 -2.03 -15.27
CA MET A 192 -13.40 -0.71 -15.71
C MET A 192 -12.07 -0.29 -15.06
N GLU A 193 -11.67 -1.00 -14.02
CA GLU A 193 -10.41 -0.78 -13.31
C GLU A 193 -9.73 -2.12 -13.10
N ALA A 194 -8.75 -2.44 -13.94
CA ALA A 194 -7.90 -3.61 -13.76
C ALA A 194 -6.99 -3.41 -12.55
N LEU A 195 -6.70 -4.47 -11.81
CA LEU A 195 -5.84 -4.43 -10.61
C LEU A 195 -4.89 -5.62 -10.62
N PHE A 196 -3.59 -5.35 -10.50
CA PHE A 196 -2.56 -6.39 -10.44
C PHE A 196 -1.48 -6.03 -9.41
N GLY A 197 -0.89 -7.05 -8.79
CA GLY A 197 0.05 -6.88 -7.69
C GLY A 197 -0.63 -6.57 -6.35
N PRO A 198 0.15 -6.33 -5.28
CA PRO A 198 1.61 -6.45 -5.24
C PRO A 198 2.04 -7.92 -5.33
N VAL A 199 3.36 -8.14 -5.40
CA VAL A 199 3.95 -9.43 -5.07
C VAL A 199 3.95 -9.60 -3.54
N PHE A 200 3.18 -10.57 -3.06
CA PHE A 200 3.17 -10.96 -1.65
C PHE A 200 4.43 -11.78 -1.35
N ARG A 201 5.24 -11.28 -0.43
CA ARG A 201 6.46 -11.96 0.03
C ARG A 201 6.16 -12.76 1.29
N ALA A 202 6.56 -14.02 1.29
CA ALA A 202 6.39 -14.92 2.42
C ALA A 202 7.67 -15.01 3.29
N ASP A 203 8.56 -14.02 3.17
CA ASP A 203 9.80 -13.88 3.95
C ASP A 203 9.58 -13.27 5.35
N GLY A 204 8.33 -12.95 5.70
CA GLY A 204 7.95 -12.34 6.98
C GLY A 204 8.20 -10.84 7.08
N ALA A 205 8.88 -10.23 6.10
CA ALA A 205 9.13 -8.79 6.04
C ALA A 205 8.01 -8.06 5.27
N GLY A 206 7.48 -8.68 4.22
CA GLY A 206 6.44 -8.10 3.36
C GLY A 206 4.99 -8.32 3.83
N PRO A 207 4.02 -7.60 3.24
CA PRO A 207 2.60 -7.87 3.46
C PRO A 207 2.20 -9.22 2.86
N CYS A 208 1.30 -9.94 3.54
CA CYS A 208 0.57 -11.06 2.97
C CYS A 208 -0.77 -10.58 2.35
N TRP A 209 -1.50 -11.49 1.71
CA TRP A 209 -2.82 -11.14 1.16
C TRP A 209 -3.80 -10.66 2.23
N ASP A 210 -3.83 -11.27 3.42
CA ASP A 210 -4.72 -10.82 4.50
C ASP A 210 -4.46 -9.39 4.96
N CYS A 211 -3.22 -8.88 4.81
CA CYS A 211 -2.93 -7.47 5.05
C CYS A 211 -3.69 -6.56 4.09
N LEU A 212 -3.70 -6.91 2.79
CA LEU A 212 -4.41 -6.16 1.75
C LEU A 212 -5.92 -6.38 1.82
N ALA A 213 -6.36 -7.63 1.93
CA ALA A 213 -7.77 -8.01 1.97
C ALA A 213 -8.52 -7.30 3.09
N TYR A 214 -7.89 -7.15 4.26
CA TYR A 214 -8.46 -6.42 5.37
C TYR A 214 -8.73 -4.94 5.04
N ARG A 215 -7.82 -4.26 4.33
CA ARG A 215 -8.02 -2.87 3.84
C ARG A 215 -9.13 -2.82 2.80
N LEU A 216 -9.10 -3.71 1.82
CA LEU A 216 -10.13 -3.79 0.77
C LEU A 216 -11.54 -4.02 1.33
N ARG A 217 -11.69 -4.90 2.34
CA ARG A 217 -12.99 -5.12 3.00
C ARG A 217 -13.52 -3.84 3.66
N SER A 218 -12.66 -3.02 4.25
CA SER A 218 -13.07 -1.75 4.88
C SER A 218 -13.59 -0.72 3.87
N HIS A 219 -13.17 -0.79 2.61
CA HIS A 219 -13.61 0.12 1.55
C HIS A 219 -14.89 -0.31 0.83
N ARG A 220 -15.42 -1.51 1.13
CA ARG A 220 -16.58 -2.09 0.46
C ARG A 220 -17.81 -2.18 1.35
N GLU A 221 -18.13 -1.10 2.07
CA GLU A 221 -19.29 -1.05 2.98
C GLU A 221 -20.59 -1.50 2.29
N VAL A 222 -20.86 -0.98 1.09
CA VAL A 222 -22.08 -1.34 0.32
C VAL A 222 -22.11 -2.83 0.00
N HIS A 223 -20.99 -3.43 -0.40
CA HIS A 223 -20.95 -4.86 -0.68
C HIS A 223 -21.12 -5.69 0.59
N SER A 224 -20.56 -5.24 1.72
CA SER A 224 -20.77 -5.89 3.02
C SER A 224 -22.24 -5.83 3.43
N PHE A 225 -22.91 -4.70 3.23
CA PHE A 225 -24.34 -4.57 3.45
C PHE A 225 -25.15 -5.52 2.54
N LEU A 226 -24.83 -5.56 1.24
CA LEU A 226 -25.50 -6.45 0.27
C LEU A 226 -25.33 -7.92 0.64
N ARG A 227 -24.13 -8.34 1.08
CA ARG A 227 -23.89 -9.72 1.54
C ARG A 227 -24.76 -10.07 2.74
N ASN A 228 -24.88 -9.15 3.70
CA ASN A 228 -25.65 -9.40 4.91
C ASN A 228 -27.16 -9.50 4.65
N VAL A 229 -27.69 -8.67 3.73
CA VAL A 229 -29.13 -8.60 3.46
C VAL A 229 -29.58 -9.59 2.38
N ALA A 230 -28.73 -9.89 1.40
CA ALA A 230 -29.11 -10.64 0.20
C ALA A 230 -28.16 -11.81 -0.14
N GLY A 231 -27.25 -12.17 0.77
CA GLY A 231 -26.34 -13.31 0.61
C GLY A 231 -25.08 -13.01 -0.22
N GLU A 232 -24.13 -13.95 -0.20
CA GLU A 232 -22.77 -13.75 -0.75
C GLU A 232 -22.75 -13.42 -2.25
N GLU A 233 -23.63 -14.04 -3.05
CA GLU A 233 -23.70 -13.84 -4.50
C GLU A 233 -24.21 -12.44 -4.91
N SER A 234 -24.79 -11.69 -3.97
CA SER A 234 -25.31 -10.34 -4.23
C SER A 234 -24.22 -9.26 -4.26
N ALA A 235 -22.98 -9.59 -3.86
CA ALA A 235 -21.86 -8.66 -3.96
C ALA A 235 -21.48 -8.42 -5.44
N PHE A 236 -21.43 -7.15 -5.86
CA PHE A 236 -21.03 -6.80 -7.22
C PHE A 236 -19.60 -7.25 -7.53
N LYS A 237 -19.45 -7.98 -8.64
CA LYS A 237 -18.18 -8.44 -9.22
C LYS A 237 -17.93 -7.66 -10.51
N PRO A 238 -16.74 -7.04 -10.72
CA PRO A 238 -16.45 -6.34 -11.97
C PRO A 238 -16.48 -7.29 -13.17
N PHE A 239 -17.35 -7.02 -14.14
CA PHE A 239 -17.54 -7.91 -15.30
C PHE A 239 -17.29 -7.24 -16.66
N ALA A 240 -17.15 -5.91 -16.71
CA ALA A 240 -16.92 -5.19 -17.95
C ALA A 240 -15.67 -5.70 -18.67
N ALA A 241 -15.81 -6.07 -19.93
CA ALA A 241 -14.76 -6.68 -20.72
C ALA A 241 -14.92 -6.32 -22.20
N SER A 242 -13.84 -5.83 -22.81
CA SER A 242 -13.71 -5.66 -24.25
C SER A 242 -12.48 -6.44 -24.69
N PRO A 243 -12.57 -7.37 -25.66
CA PRO A 243 -11.43 -8.23 -26.01
C PRO A 243 -10.13 -7.48 -26.33
N PRO A 244 -10.11 -6.43 -27.17
CA PRO A 244 -8.88 -5.68 -27.44
C PRO A 244 -8.27 -5.01 -26.20
N VAL A 245 -9.13 -4.55 -25.29
CA VAL A 245 -8.70 -3.95 -24.02
C VAL A 245 -8.10 -5.01 -23.10
N LEU A 246 -8.72 -6.20 -23.04
CA LEU A 246 -8.18 -7.31 -22.26
C LEU A 246 -6.81 -7.75 -22.81
N GLU A 247 -6.66 -7.97 -24.11
CA GLU A 247 -5.36 -8.34 -24.71
C GLU A 247 -4.27 -7.31 -24.35
N ALA A 248 -4.57 -6.01 -24.46
CA ALA A 248 -3.64 -4.95 -24.09
C ALA A 248 -3.29 -4.98 -22.59
N LEU A 249 -4.29 -5.18 -21.71
CA LEU A 249 -4.06 -5.28 -20.28
C LEU A 249 -3.20 -6.49 -19.92
N TYR A 250 -3.49 -7.67 -20.48
CA TYR A 250 -2.70 -8.87 -20.25
C TYR A 250 -1.25 -8.69 -20.71
N GLY A 251 -1.02 -8.07 -21.87
CA GLY A 251 0.33 -7.73 -22.33
C GLY A 251 1.07 -6.79 -21.37
N LEU A 252 0.40 -5.75 -20.87
CA LEU A 252 0.99 -4.84 -19.88
C LEU A 252 1.27 -5.53 -18.54
N ILE A 253 0.34 -6.36 -18.07
CA ILE A 253 0.51 -7.12 -16.83
C ILE A 253 1.68 -8.11 -16.95
N ALA A 254 1.77 -8.84 -18.07
CA ALA A 254 2.89 -9.72 -18.35
C ALA A 254 4.22 -8.96 -18.35
N ALA A 255 4.28 -7.78 -19.00
CA ALA A 255 5.47 -6.93 -18.99
C ALA A 255 5.86 -6.47 -17.58
N GLU A 256 4.90 -6.13 -16.71
CA GLU A 256 5.19 -5.79 -15.31
C GLU A 256 5.69 -6.97 -14.49
N ILE A 257 5.15 -8.17 -14.70
CA ILE A 257 5.62 -9.41 -14.05
C ILE A 257 7.06 -9.70 -14.46
N VAL A 258 7.35 -9.68 -15.77
CA VAL A 258 8.68 -9.94 -16.33
C VAL A 258 9.69 -8.89 -15.87
N LYS A 259 9.28 -7.61 -15.74
CA LYS A 259 10.10 -6.58 -15.11
C LYS A 259 10.47 -6.92 -13.67
N TRP A 260 9.53 -7.43 -12.88
CA TRP A 260 9.84 -7.90 -11.51
C TRP A 260 10.77 -9.11 -11.50
N LEU A 261 10.64 -10.06 -12.44
CA LEU A 261 11.60 -11.16 -12.55
C LEU A 261 13.03 -10.66 -12.79
N VAL A 262 13.21 -9.63 -13.61
CA VAL A 262 14.54 -9.10 -13.98
C VAL A 262 15.10 -8.14 -12.92
N LEU A 263 14.27 -7.24 -12.39
CA LEU A 263 14.68 -6.12 -11.53
C LEU A 263 14.43 -6.36 -10.03
N ASP A 264 13.68 -7.40 -9.68
CA ASP A 264 13.29 -7.74 -8.31
C ASP A 264 12.63 -6.55 -7.58
N GLU A 265 13.17 -6.14 -6.43
CA GLU A 265 12.63 -5.07 -5.58
C GLU A 265 12.56 -3.69 -6.25
N ALA A 266 13.33 -3.45 -7.31
CA ALA A 266 13.28 -2.20 -8.06
C ALA A 266 12.02 -2.11 -8.95
N ALA A 267 11.31 -3.21 -9.20
CA ALA A 267 10.08 -3.19 -9.97
C ALA A 267 8.89 -2.68 -9.12
N PRO A 268 8.02 -1.81 -9.67
CA PRO A 268 6.92 -1.20 -8.91
C PRO A 268 5.99 -2.20 -8.21
N ILE A 269 5.70 -3.34 -8.85
CA ILE A 269 4.78 -4.35 -8.31
C ILE A 269 5.35 -5.10 -7.09
N SER A 270 6.63 -4.93 -6.75
CA SER A 270 7.25 -5.57 -5.58
C SER A 270 6.52 -5.21 -4.28
N GLU A 271 6.07 -3.95 -4.15
CA GLU A 271 5.41 -3.46 -2.93
C GLU A 271 4.06 -2.78 -3.20
N ARG A 272 3.68 -2.64 -4.47
CA ARG A 272 2.51 -1.86 -4.88
C ARG A 272 1.54 -2.68 -5.71
N ALA A 273 0.26 -2.55 -5.41
CA ALA A 273 -0.78 -2.90 -6.38
C ALA A 273 -0.91 -1.76 -7.39
N ILE A 274 -1.11 -2.10 -8.67
CA ILE A 274 -1.31 -1.15 -9.75
C ILE A 274 -2.76 -1.25 -10.22
N ALA A 275 -3.46 -0.13 -10.18
CA ALA A 275 -4.80 -0.01 -10.73
C ALA A 275 -4.76 0.76 -12.06
N MET A 276 -5.41 0.22 -13.09
CA MET A 276 -5.52 0.84 -14.41
C MET A 276 -6.99 1.02 -14.78
N ASN A 277 -7.41 2.29 -14.86
CA ASN A 277 -8.76 2.66 -15.24
C ASN A 277 -8.86 2.80 -16.75
N VAL A 278 -9.52 1.86 -17.42
CA VAL A 278 -9.61 1.81 -18.89
C VAL A 278 -10.57 2.83 -19.48
N GLY A 279 -11.47 3.40 -18.67
CA GLY A 279 -12.41 4.44 -19.13
C GLY A 279 -11.79 5.83 -19.17
N THR A 280 -10.90 6.14 -18.22
CA THR A 280 -10.21 7.44 -18.11
C THR A 280 -8.75 7.39 -18.58
N PHE A 281 -8.24 6.19 -18.87
CA PHE A 281 -6.84 5.92 -19.17
C PHE A 281 -5.86 6.40 -18.08
N ALA A 282 -6.31 6.37 -16.82
CA ALA A 282 -5.52 6.71 -15.66
C ALA A 282 -4.91 5.45 -15.01
N SER A 283 -3.69 5.57 -14.49
CA SER A 283 -3.07 4.55 -13.65
C SER A 283 -2.77 5.10 -12.26
N SER A 284 -2.83 4.23 -11.25
CA SER A 284 -2.46 4.58 -9.88
C SER A 284 -1.76 3.41 -9.20
N GLN A 285 -0.91 3.74 -8.22
CA GLN A 285 -0.11 2.77 -7.49
C GLN A 285 -0.45 2.83 -6.00
N HIS A 286 -0.63 1.67 -5.40
CA HIS A 286 -1.12 1.52 -4.04
C HIS A 286 -0.12 0.71 -3.23
N GLY A 287 0.71 1.39 -2.43
CA GLY A 287 1.65 0.73 -1.53
C GLY A 287 0.92 -0.13 -0.51
N VAL A 288 1.28 -1.41 -0.43
CA VAL A 288 0.68 -2.36 0.51
C VAL A 288 1.62 -2.53 1.69
N VAL A 289 1.10 -2.33 2.89
CA VAL A 289 1.90 -2.34 4.11
C VAL A 289 1.58 -3.59 4.92
N ARG A 290 2.62 -4.26 5.42
CA ARG A 290 2.46 -5.36 6.38
C ARG A 290 1.80 -4.83 7.63
N ARG A 291 0.70 -5.45 8.06
CA ARG A 291 0.06 -5.15 9.35
C ARG A 291 0.78 -5.95 10.44
N PRO A 292 1.44 -5.29 11.42
CA PRO A 292 2.11 -6.01 12.51
C PRO A 292 1.17 -6.95 13.27
N GLN A 293 -0.10 -6.56 13.40
CA GLN A 293 -1.16 -7.32 14.06
C GLN A 293 -1.97 -8.20 13.08
N CYS A 294 -1.42 -8.55 11.91
CA CYS A 294 -2.09 -9.47 10.99
C CYS A 294 -2.21 -10.88 11.61
N PRO A 295 -3.39 -11.51 11.64
CA PRO A 295 -3.52 -12.89 12.17
C PRO A 295 -2.82 -13.95 11.31
N ALA A 296 -2.51 -13.66 10.04
CA ALA A 296 -1.88 -14.61 9.14
C ALA A 296 -0.35 -14.52 9.09
N CYS A 297 0.22 -13.30 9.11
CA CYS A 297 1.68 -13.10 8.99
C CYS A 297 2.28 -12.19 10.07
N GLY A 298 1.49 -11.73 11.03
CA GLY A 298 1.86 -10.77 12.06
C GLY A 298 2.37 -11.41 13.35
N ASP A 299 2.40 -10.59 14.41
CA ASP A 299 2.73 -10.99 15.77
C ASP A 299 1.46 -11.21 16.59
N GLU A 300 1.30 -12.43 17.10
CA GLU A 300 0.19 -12.84 17.94
C GLU A 300 0.06 -11.99 19.22
N ALA A 301 1.17 -11.52 19.78
CA ALA A 301 1.17 -10.65 20.95
C ALA A 301 0.47 -9.30 20.70
N LEU A 302 0.30 -8.89 19.44
CA LEU A 302 -0.31 -7.62 19.07
C LEU A 302 -1.81 -7.73 18.78
N TYR A 303 -2.34 -8.91 18.43
CA TYR A 303 -3.77 -9.06 18.11
C TYR A 303 -4.57 -9.88 19.11
N ARG A 304 -3.92 -10.62 20.01
CA ARG A 304 -4.61 -11.36 21.07
C ARG A 304 -5.44 -10.43 21.95
N PRO A 305 -6.76 -10.69 22.12
CA PRO A 305 -7.60 -9.86 22.98
C PRO A 305 -7.20 -9.93 24.46
N ASP A 306 -6.68 -11.06 24.91
CA ASP A 306 -6.29 -11.30 26.31
C ASP A 306 -4.87 -10.81 26.65
N ARG A 307 -4.22 -10.04 25.75
CA ARG A 307 -2.89 -9.51 26.00
C ARG A 307 -2.89 -8.55 27.20
N PRO A 308 -1.82 -8.54 28.03
CA PRO A 308 -1.76 -7.69 29.21
C PRO A 308 -1.73 -6.21 28.81
N PRO A 309 -2.50 -5.34 29.48
CA PRO A 309 -2.48 -3.93 29.19
C PRO A 309 -1.16 -3.30 29.65
N VAL A 310 -0.64 -2.37 28.86
CA VAL A 310 0.60 -1.66 29.17
C VAL A 310 0.26 -0.30 29.80
N PRO A 311 0.94 0.10 30.89
CA PRO A 311 0.80 1.45 31.45
C PRO A 311 1.12 2.54 30.42
N LEU A 312 0.35 3.62 30.41
CA LEU A 312 0.61 4.76 29.54
C LEU A 312 1.71 5.63 30.14
N CYS A 313 2.85 5.71 29.45
CA CYS A 313 4.00 6.52 29.85
C CYS A 313 4.10 7.78 28.97
N LEU A 314 3.61 8.91 29.48
CA LEU A 314 3.69 10.20 28.78
C LEU A 314 5.12 10.76 28.81
N LYS A 315 5.51 11.42 27.73
CA LYS A 315 6.81 12.05 27.53
C LYS A 315 6.65 13.55 27.24
N PRO A 316 7.68 14.38 27.51
CA PRO A 316 7.66 15.78 27.06
C PRO A 316 7.47 15.87 25.53
N SER A 317 6.44 16.62 25.09
CA SER A 317 6.14 16.88 23.68
C SER A 317 6.14 18.40 23.42
N PRO A 318 7.26 18.97 22.94
CA PRO A 318 7.38 20.42 22.71
C PRO A 318 6.40 20.94 21.65
N LYS A 319 5.72 22.05 21.98
CA LYS A 319 4.73 22.71 21.12
C LYS A 319 5.41 23.69 20.15
N ALA A 320 6.10 23.16 19.13
CA ALA A 320 6.87 23.95 18.18
C ALA A 320 6.01 24.76 17.20
N HIS A 321 4.79 24.31 16.92
CA HIS A 321 3.91 24.94 15.93
C HIS A 321 2.56 25.32 16.56
N ARG A 322 2.06 26.50 16.21
CA ARG A 322 0.75 27.01 16.64
C ARG A 322 -0.01 27.51 15.42
N ASN A 323 -1.24 27.07 15.27
CA ASN A 323 -2.13 27.53 14.20
C ASN A 323 -3.57 27.60 14.73
N SER A 324 -4.53 27.91 13.84
CA SER A 324 -5.96 27.99 14.20
C SER A 324 -6.55 26.66 14.72
N GLY A 325 -5.88 25.53 14.50
CA GLY A 325 -6.26 24.19 14.96
C GLY A 325 -5.58 23.76 16.25
N GLY A 326 -4.90 24.68 16.93
CA GLY A 326 -4.27 24.47 18.23
C GLY A 326 -2.74 24.40 18.15
N THR A 327 -2.16 23.68 19.12
CA THR A 327 -0.70 23.50 19.21
C THR A 327 -0.29 22.10 18.73
N ARG A 328 0.80 22.03 17.95
CA ARG A 328 1.37 20.80 17.40
C ARG A 328 2.89 20.77 17.54
N ASN A 329 3.48 19.58 17.49
CA ASN A 329 4.91 19.33 17.59
C ASN A 329 5.64 19.45 16.24
N VAL A 330 4.94 19.26 15.13
CA VAL A 330 5.43 19.40 13.75
C VAL A 330 4.43 20.18 12.91
N ALA A 331 4.90 20.71 11.79
CA ALA A 331 4.06 21.43 10.84
C ALA A 331 3.09 20.49 10.08
N PRO A 332 1.90 20.98 9.67
CA PRO A 332 0.92 20.23 8.87
C PRO A 332 1.50 19.48 7.67
N GLU A 333 2.42 20.10 6.94
CA GLU A 333 3.03 19.56 5.72
C GLU A 333 3.88 18.32 6.02
N VAL A 334 4.53 18.28 7.19
CA VAL A 334 5.35 17.14 7.64
C VAL A 334 4.45 15.96 7.97
N THR A 335 3.35 16.19 8.69
CA THR A 335 2.35 15.15 8.99
C THR A 335 1.72 14.64 7.70
N LEU A 336 1.32 15.54 6.80
CA LEU A 336 0.72 15.17 5.51
C LEU A 336 1.70 14.33 4.67
N ALA A 337 2.94 14.77 4.50
CA ALA A 337 3.96 14.02 3.75
C ALA A 337 4.20 12.62 4.36
N ARG A 338 4.25 12.52 5.69
CA ARG A 338 4.45 11.25 6.39
C ARG A 338 3.29 10.27 6.17
N TYR A 339 2.04 10.74 6.24
CA TYR A 339 0.86 9.87 6.26
C TYR A 339 0.04 9.85 4.97
N ARG A 340 0.46 10.57 3.91
CA ARG A 340 -0.24 10.60 2.61
C ARG A 340 -0.42 9.21 1.99
N HIS A 341 0.48 8.27 2.28
CA HIS A 341 0.37 6.87 1.85
C HIS A 341 -0.88 6.14 2.40
N LEU A 342 -1.51 6.65 3.45
CA LEU A 342 -2.77 6.13 3.99
C LEU A 342 -3.99 6.48 3.12
N VAL A 343 -3.83 7.40 2.16
CA VAL A 343 -4.87 7.76 1.18
C VAL A 343 -4.73 6.83 -0.04
N SER A 344 -5.54 5.79 -0.07
CA SER A 344 -5.56 4.80 -1.15
C SER A 344 -6.86 4.00 -1.09
N PRO A 345 -7.65 3.93 -2.19
CA PRO A 345 -8.89 3.15 -2.23
C PRO A 345 -8.67 1.64 -2.26
N VAL A 346 -7.42 1.19 -2.40
CA VAL A 346 -7.05 -0.23 -2.45
C VAL A 346 -6.40 -0.66 -1.13
N SER A 347 -5.37 0.06 -0.69
CA SER A 347 -4.49 -0.36 0.40
C SER A 347 -4.47 0.58 1.61
N GLY A 348 -5.05 1.77 1.47
CA GLY A 348 -5.08 2.81 2.49
C GLY A 348 -6.18 2.59 3.53
N VAL A 349 -6.26 3.49 4.50
CA VAL A 349 -7.42 3.60 5.42
C VAL A 349 -8.39 4.69 5.00
N VAL A 350 -7.95 5.60 4.14
CA VAL A 350 -8.75 6.69 3.58
C VAL A 350 -8.86 6.47 2.08
N THR A 351 -10.07 6.39 1.52
CA THR A 351 -10.25 6.07 0.09
C THR A 351 -9.84 7.21 -0.83
N TRP A 352 -10.09 8.45 -0.42
CA TRP A 352 -9.75 9.65 -1.19
C TRP A 352 -9.70 10.86 -0.24
N LEU A 353 -8.97 11.89 -0.65
CA LEU A 353 -8.83 13.16 0.07
C LEU A 353 -8.88 14.29 -0.97
N ARG A 354 -9.86 15.19 -0.88
CA ARG A 354 -10.08 16.25 -1.89
C ARG A 354 -10.61 17.53 -1.28
N ARG A 355 -10.19 18.66 -1.84
CA ARG A 355 -10.77 19.97 -1.54
C ARG A 355 -12.19 20.06 -2.07
N THR A 356 -13.09 20.69 -1.33
CA THR A 356 -14.50 20.88 -1.73
C THR A 356 -14.90 22.32 -1.97
N THR A 357 -14.12 23.27 -1.45
CA THR A 357 -14.22 24.70 -1.74
C THR A 357 -13.56 25.01 -3.09
N ASP A 358 -13.88 26.17 -3.67
CA ASP A 358 -13.20 26.69 -4.87
C ASP A 358 -11.67 26.75 -4.65
N GLU A 359 -10.89 26.37 -5.67
CA GLU A 359 -9.43 26.43 -5.59
C GLU A 359 -8.90 27.86 -5.45
N THR A 360 -9.65 28.84 -5.96
CA THR A 360 -9.33 30.26 -5.91
C THR A 360 -9.73 30.95 -4.60
N ASP A 361 -10.51 30.27 -3.74
CA ASP A 361 -10.90 30.82 -2.44
C ASP A 361 -9.70 30.86 -1.49
N ALA A 362 -9.30 32.07 -1.11
CA ALA A 362 -8.16 32.34 -0.24
C ALA A 362 -8.51 32.28 1.27
N TRP A 363 -9.79 32.12 1.63
CA TRP A 363 -10.26 32.23 3.01
C TRP A 363 -10.90 30.93 3.50
N LEU A 364 -11.68 30.26 2.66
CA LEU A 364 -12.36 29.03 3.03
C LEU A 364 -11.59 27.81 2.51
N HIS A 365 -11.03 27.05 3.44
CA HIS A 365 -10.34 25.80 3.15
C HIS A 365 -11.08 24.64 3.80
N VAL A 366 -11.82 23.88 2.99
CA VAL A 366 -12.48 22.65 3.42
C VAL A 366 -12.06 21.49 2.54
N TYR A 367 -11.60 20.42 3.18
CA TYR A 367 -11.28 19.15 2.55
C TYR A 367 -12.22 18.08 3.07
N TRP A 368 -12.60 17.15 2.20
CA TRP A 368 -13.29 15.93 2.61
C TRP A 368 -12.38 14.72 2.42
N ALA A 369 -12.57 13.72 3.27
CA ALA A 369 -11.84 12.47 3.26
C ALA A 369 -12.78 11.27 3.44
N GLY A 370 -12.76 10.38 2.45
CA GLY A 370 -13.38 9.05 2.49
C GLY A 370 -14.83 8.99 3.00
N SER A 371 -15.25 7.77 3.33
CA SER A 371 -16.48 7.50 4.08
C SER A 371 -16.15 7.41 5.58
N ASN A 372 -17.10 7.73 6.45
CA ASN A 372 -16.92 7.60 7.90
C ASN A 372 -17.26 6.16 8.36
N PRO A 373 -16.28 5.30 8.67
CA PRO A 373 -16.52 3.91 9.06
C PRO A 373 -17.24 3.77 10.42
N GLY A 374 -17.35 4.85 11.19
CA GLY A 374 -18.03 4.88 12.48
C GLY A 374 -19.55 4.71 12.39
N ILE A 375 -20.14 4.83 11.20
CA ILE A 375 -21.58 4.69 10.96
C ILE A 375 -21.79 3.45 10.08
N ARG A 376 -21.92 2.26 10.67
CA ARG A 376 -22.24 1.05 9.89
C ARG A 376 -23.74 0.89 9.68
N SER A 377 -24.07 0.54 8.44
CA SER A 377 -25.42 0.50 7.91
C SER A 377 -26.14 -0.81 8.24
N ARG A 378 -27.29 -0.72 8.92
CA ARG A 378 -28.14 -1.88 9.31
C ARG A 378 -29.36 -2.05 8.42
N ASP A 379 -29.79 -0.96 7.84
CA ASP A 379 -30.96 -0.84 6.98
C ASP A 379 -30.68 0.17 5.88
N LEU A 380 -31.61 0.32 4.93
CA LEU A 380 -31.43 1.26 3.81
C LEU A 380 -31.35 2.72 4.28
N SER A 381 -32.00 3.06 5.40
CA SER A 381 -32.00 4.43 5.94
C SER A 381 -30.63 4.82 6.50
N SER A 382 -29.99 3.91 7.27
CA SER A 382 -28.64 4.08 7.80
C SER A 382 -27.58 3.98 6.71
N LEU A 383 -27.77 3.14 5.67
CA LEU A 383 -26.90 3.12 4.49
C LEU A 383 -26.86 4.45 3.77
N ARG A 384 -28.03 5.04 3.52
CA ARG A 384 -28.11 6.36 2.89
C ARG A 384 -27.43 7.45 3.73
N ARG A 385 -27.48 7.35 5.06
CA ARG A 385 -26.79 8.30 5.97
C ARG A 385 -25.28 8.08 5.99
N SER A 386 -24.82 6.83 6.13
CA SER A 386 -23.41 6.46 6.11
C SER A 386 -22.71 6.94 4.83
N LEU A 387 -23.31 6.67 3.66
CA LEU A 387 -22.77 7.10 2.36
C LEU A 387 -22.62 8.62 2.19
N ARG A 388 -23.33 9.40 3.01
CA ARG A 388 -23.24 10.87 3.03
C ARG A 388 -22.32 11.39 4.13
N SER A 389 -22.00 10.57 5.14
CA SER A 389 -21.11 10.91 6.23
C SER A 389 -19.66 10.74 5.80
N LYS A 390 -18.92 11.83 5.85
CA LYS A 390 -17.52 11.91 5.42
C LYS A 390 -16.72 12.58 6.51
N SER A 391 -15.45 12.23 6.62
CA SER A 391 -14.54 13.02 7.46
C SER A 391 -14.27 14.34 6.75
N ALA A 392 -14.13 15.43 7.49
CA ALA A 392 -14.00 16.77 6.94
C ALA A 392 -12.96 17.58 7.71
N GLY A 393 -12.00 18.11 6.97
CA GLY A 393 -10.98 18.99 7.49
C GLY A 393 -11.33 20.46 7.29
N LYS A 394 -10.93 21.27 8.26
CA LYS A 394 -10.97 22.72 8.20
C LYS A 394 -9.64 23.30 8.64
N GLY A 395 -9.27 24.45 8.10
CA GLY A 395 -8.03 25.12 8.47
C GLY A 395 -7.98 26.56 7.99
N SER A 396 -7.11 27.36 8.62
CA SER A 396 -6.77 28.71 8.15
C SER A 396 -5.80 28.69 6.97
N THR A 397 -5.28 27.53 6.60
CA THR A 397 -4.54 27.29 5.36
C THR A 397 -5.04 26.02 4.67
N ARG A 398 -4.70 25.87 3.38
CA ARG A 398 -5.00 24.68 2.59
C ARG A 398 -4.42 23.42 3.23
N GLU A 399 -3.15 23.45 3.59
CA GLU A 399 -2.39 22.32 4.14
C GLU A 399 -2.95 21.88 5.49
N GLN A 400 -3.38 22.86 6.30
CA GLN A 400 -4.02 22.58 7.58
C GLN A 400 -5.39 21.90 7.40
N SER A 401 -6.20 22.36 6.44
CA SER A 401 -7.48 21.73 6.14
C SER A 401 -7.29 20.31 5.59
N GLU A 402 -6.33 20.12 4.68
CA GLU A 402 -6.01 18.81 4.10
C GLU A 402 -5.55 17.80 5.16
N VAL A 403 -4.61 18.18 6.04
CA VAL A 403 -4.16 17.30 7.11
C VAL A 403 -5.25 17.06 8.15
N SER A 404 -6.11 18.05 8.43
CA SER A 404 -7.25 17.89 9.34
C SER A 404 -8.21 16.83 8.83
N ALA A 405 -8.54 16.83 7.53
CA ALA A 405 -9.43 15.85 6.93
C ALA A 405 -8.81 14.44 6.96
N LEU A 406 -7.51 14.34 6.64
CA LEU A 406 -6.77 13.08 6.68
C LEU A 406 -6.76 12.51 8.10
N CYS A 407 -6.37 13.31 9.09
CA CYS A 407 -6.24 12.86 10.48
C CYS A 407 -7.58 12.49 11.10
N GLU A 408 -8.67 13.21 10.79
CA GLU A 408 -10.01 12.79 11.24
C GLU A 408 -10.39 11.44 10.64
N ALA A 409 -10.17 11.22 9.35
CA ALA A 409 -10.47 9.92 8.73
C ALA A 409 -9.66 8.77 9.35
N VAL A 410 -8.39 9.01 9.66
CA VAL A 410 -7.51 8.05 10.36
C VAL A 410 -7.99 7.82 11.79
N GLU A 411 -8.44 8.84 12.50
CA GLU A 411 -9.01 8.74 13.85
C GLU A 411 -10.26 7.86 13.84
N ARG A 412 -11.24 8.14 12.97
CA ARG A 412 -12.46 7.33 12.84
C ARG A 412 -12.16 5.88 12.51
N TYR A 413 -11.20 5.65 11.62
CA TYR A 413 -10.72 4.30 11.31
C TYR A 413 -10.10 3.62 12.53
N SER A 414 -9.28 4.33 13.30
CA SER A 414 -8.55 3.79 14.45
C SER A 414 -9.45 3.53 15.65
N GLY A 415 -10.54 4.29 15.80
CA GLY A 415 -11.56 4.09 16.83
C GLY A 415 -12.60 3.02 16.49
N ALA A 416 -12.55 2.39 15.31
CA ALA A 416 -13.47 1.31 14.96
C ALA A 416 -13.06 -0.02 15.62
N LEU A 417 -14.05 -0.88 15.89
CA LEU A 417 -13.82 -2.24 16.38
C LEU A 417 -13.33 -3.13 15.23
N HIS A 418 -12.11 -3.61 15.35
CA HIS A 418 -11.41 -4.47 14.38
C HIS A 418 -11.34 -5.93 14.81
N GLY A 419 -11.59 -6.22 16.09
CA GLY A 419 -11.63 -7.57 16.67
C GLY A 419 -10.35 -7.95 17.42
N ASP A 420 -9.30 -7.14 17.29
CA ASP A 420 -7.99 -7.30 17.93
C ASP A 420 -7.79 -6.38 19.15
N GLU A 421 -8.87 -5.74 19.63
CA GLU A 421 -8.85 -4.92 20.85
C GLU A 421 -8.64 -5.77 22.11
N MET A 422 -7.95 -5.19 23.10
CA MET A 422 -7.76 -5.78 24.42
C MET A 422 -9.10 -5.93 25.13
N ARG A 423 -9.46 -7.15 25.55
CA ARG A 423 -10.76 -7.46 26.15
C ARG A 423 -10.64 -8.51 27.25
N VAL A 424 -11.37 -8.29 28.33
CA VAL A 424 -11.59 -9.24 29.42
C VAL A 424 -13.09 -9.47 29.55
N ARG A 425 -13.53 -10.72 29.50
CA ARG A 425 -14.93 -11.07 29.71
C ARG A 425 -15.24 -11.19 31.19
N GLY A 426 -16.31 -10.55 31.65
CA GLY A 426 -16.71 -10.61 33.06
C GLY A 426 -17.97 -9.81 33.36
N ARG A 427 -18.44 -9.90 34.60
CA ARG A 427 -19.59 -9.17 35.13
C ARG A 427 -19.15 -7.82 35.70
N PHE A 428 -20.01 -6.82 35.61
CA PHE A 428 -19.74 -5.53 36.27
C PHE A 428 -19.56 -5.71 37.77
N ALA A 429 -20.40 -6.55 38.41
CA ALA A 429 -20.33 -6.81 39.85
C ALA A 429 -18.94 -7.27 40.30
N ASP A 430 -18.29 -8.16 39.54
CA ASP A 430 -16.98 -8.72 39.87
C ASP A 430 -15.83 -7.71 39.75
N LEU A 431 -15.91 -6.82 38.77
CA LEU A 431 -14.91 -5.76 38.53
C LEU A 431 -15.15 -4.56 39.44
N ALA A 432 -16.42 -4.25 39.75
CA ALA A 432 -16.79 -3.19 40.68
C ALA A 432 -16.37 -3.54 42.12
N ALA A 433 -16.49 -4.81 42.53
CA ALA A 433 -16.03 -5.29 43.83
C ALA A 433 -14.52 -5.08 44.07
N ARG A 434 -13.72 -4.98 43.00
CA ARG A 434 -12.27 -4.70 43.03
C ARG A 434 -11.93 -3.22 42.86
N ASP A 435 -12.93 -2.35 42.73
CA ASP A 435 -12.76 -0.95 42.31
C ASP A 435 -11.93 -0.86 41.00
N GLU A 436 -12.27 -1.68 40.01
CA GLU A 436 -11.62 -1.71 38.70
C GLU A 436 -12.55 -1.20 37.59
N ALA A 437 -13.86 -1.41 37.69
CA ALA A 437 -14.83 -0.95 36.71
C ALA A 437 -15.18 0.55 36.84
N ILE A 438 -15.59 1.14 35.72
CA ILE A 438 -16.32 2.41 35.63
C ILE A 438 -17.73 2.05 35.17
N HIS A 439 -18.76 2.53 35.87
CA HIS A 439 -20.13 2.26 35.42
C HIS A 439 -20.38 3.05 34.14
N PRO A 440 -20.95 2.45 33.06
CA PRO A 440 -21.13 3.13 31.78
C PRO A 440 -21.99 4.40 31.89
N ASN A 441 -22.98 4.43 32.81
CA ASN A 441 -23.78 5.64 33.01
C ASN A 441 -23.04 6.76 33.77
N ASP A 442 -21.86 6.50 34.36
CA ASP A 442 -21.01 7.56 34.93
C ASP A 442 -20.42 8.46 33.83
N ILE A 443 -20.40 7.97 32.57
CA ILE A 443 -19.92 8.72 31.40
C ILE A 443 -21.04 9.08 30.42
N GLN A 444 -22.08 8.26 30.32
CA GLN A 444 -23.22 8.52 29.42
C GLN A 444 -24.24 9.50 30.00
N LEU A 445 -24.35 9.57 31.34
CA LEU A 445 -25.15 10.57 32.06
C LEU A 445 -26.64 10.58 31.70
N PHE A 446 -27.22 9.42 31.33
CA PHE A 446 -28.67 9.30 31.20
C PHE A 446 -29.32 9.32 32.59
N SER A 447 -30.41 10.06 32.74
CA SER A 447 -31.23 10.01 33.96
C SER A 447 -31.93 8.66 34.11
N ASP A 448 -32.28 8.28 35.34
CA ASP A 448 -33.03 7.04 35.59
C ASP A 448 -34.32 6.95 34.78
N ARG A 449 -35.05 8.08 34.67
CA ARG A 449 -36.25 8.16 33.84
C ARG A 449 -35.97 7.82 32.37
N GLN A 450 -34.87 8.31 31.81
CA GLN A 450 -34.53 8.02 30.41
C GLN A 450 -34.22 6.53 30.22
N LEU A 451 -33.49 5.93 31.15
CA LEU A 451 -33.15 4.49 31.10
C LEU A 451 -34.40 3.62 31.26
N ASP A 452 -35.31 3.99 32.17
CA ASP A 452 -36.55 3.25 32.42
C ASP A 452 -37.55 3.39 31.27
N GLU A 453 -37.51 4.51 30.53
CA GLU A 453 -38.37 4.79 29.37
C GLU A 453 -37.66 4.55 28.01
N ALA A 454 -36.52 3.85 28.00
CA ALA A 454 -35.64 3.73 26.83
C ALA A 454 -36.38 3.20 25.58
N ASP A 455 -37.22 2.18 25.72
CA ASP A 455 -37.99 1.61 24.61
C ASP A 455 -38.95 2.64 23.98
N SER A 456 -39.62 3.45 24.82
CA SER A 456 -40.55 4.48 24.34
C SER A 456 -39.81 5.63 23.67
N ILE A 457 -38.65 6.03 24.19
CA ILE A 457 -37.82 7.09 23.60
C ILE A 457 -37.26 6.62 22.25
N ASN A 458 -36.71 5.40 22.21
CA ASN A 458 -36.08 4.84 21.02
C ASN A 458 -37.09 4.51 19.90
N ALA A 459 -38.38 4.30 20.23
CA ALA A 459 -39.44 4.13 19.24
C ALA A 459 -39.62 5.34 18.29
N THR A 460 -39.08 6.50 18.64
CA THR A 460 -39.06 7.69 17.78
C THR A 460 -37.99 7.63 16.66
N ASP A 461 -37.11 6.62 16.69
CA ASP A 461 -36.04 6.37 15.72
C ASP A 461 -35.11 7.59 15.49
N HIS A 462 -34.84 8.35 16.55
CA HIS A 462 -33.92 9.49 16.45
C HIS A 462 -32.48 9.00 16.25
N PRO A 463 -31.76 9.50 15.23
CA PRO A 463 -30.46 8.94 14.81
C PRO A 463 -29.32 9.10 15.81
N TYR A 464 -29.43 10.03 16.76
CA TYR A 464 -28.38 10.35 17.74
C TYR A 464 -28.82 10.21 19.20
N ASN A 465 -30.13 10.18 19.46
CA ASN A 465 -30.66 10.21 20.83
C ASN A 465 -31.14 8.83 21.22
N VAL A 466 -30.28 7.84 20.99
CA VAL A 466 -30.57 6.44 21.31
C VAL A 466 -30.17 6.20 22.76
N VAL A 467 -31.16 5.86 23.59
CA VAL A 467 -30.95 5.56 25.00
C VAL A 467 -30.60 4.07 25.14
N PRO A 468 -29.48 3.71 25.79
CA PRO A 468 -29.16 2.32 26.06
C PRO A 468 -30.07 1.77 27.17
N PRO A 469 -30.24 0.44 27.27
CA PRO A 469 -30.90 -0.20 28.38
C PRO A 469 -30.03 -0.05 29.63
N ARG A 470 -30.67 -0.23 30.77
CA ARG A 470 -29.99 -0.26 32.06
C ARG A 470 -28.99 -1.41 32.09
N LEU A 471 -27.78 -1.14 32.60
CA LEU A 471 -26.76 -2.16 32.77
C LEU A 471 -27.26 -3.22 33.75
N ASP A 472 -27.28 -4.48 33.32
CA ASP A 472 -27.40 -5.62 34.23
C ASP A 472 -26.01 -5.90 34.86
N PRO A 473 -25.85 -5.73 36.18
CA PRO A 473 -24.56 -5.93 36.83
C PRO A 473 -24.07 -7.38 36.81
N GLU A 474 -24.98 -8.34 36.61
CA GLU A 474 -24.71 -9.78 36.60
C GLU A 474 -24.49 -10.34 35.19
N ALA A 475 -24.80 -9.57 34.14
CA ALA A 475 -24.56 -9.97 32.77
C ALA A 475 -23.06 -9.99 32.45
N GLU A 476 -22.61 -11.06 31.78
CA GLU A 476 -21.26 -11.10 31.23
C GLU A 476 -21.15 -10.24 29.98
N THR A 477 -20.12 -9.40 29.93
CA THR A 477 -19.78 -8.61 28.74
C THR A 477 -18.27 -8.48 28.58
N ASP A 478 -17.85 -7.95 27.43
CA ASP A 478 -16.44 -7.67 27.13
C ASP A 478 -16.06 -6.29 27.70
N TRP A 479 -15.04 -6.25 28.56
CA TRP A 479 -14.48 -5.04 29.15
C TRP A 479 -13.10 -4.72 28.58
N THR A 480 -12.86 -3.47 28.24
CA THR A 480 -11.55 -3.00 27.75
C THR A 480 -10.83 -2.21 28.84
N PRO A 481 -9.52 -2.45 29.05
CA PRO A 481 -8.73 -1.65 29.97
C PRO A 481 -8.49 -0.23 29.43
N VAL A 482 -8.75 0.77 30.26
CA VAL A 482 -8.48 2.19 30.02
C VAL A 482 -7.52 2.73 31.07
N TRP A 483 -6.60 3.62 30.68
CA TRP A 483 -5.62 4.18 31.60
C TRP A 483 -6.15 5.43 32.32
N SER A 484 -6.18 5.42 33.65
CA SER A 484 -6.52 6.60 34.44
C SER A 484 -5.27 7.45 34.70
N LEU A 485 -5.18 8.63 34.10
CA LEU A 485 -4.10 9.58 34.37
C LEU A 485 -4.11 10.10 35.82
N THR A 486 -5.27 10.22 36.46
CA THR A 486 -5.39 10.73 37.83
C THR A 486 -5.07 9.66 38.88
N ARG A 487 -5.33 8.38 38.59
CA ARG A 487 -5.07 7.27 39.51
C ARG A 487 -3.85 6.43 39.16
N GLN A 488 -3.22 6.68 38.00
CA GLN A 488 -2.04 5.97 37.50
C GLN A 488 -2.21 4.44 37.50
N ARG A 489 -3.40 3.97 37.07
CA ARG A 489 -3.73 2.54 36.97
C ARG A 489 -4.77 2.29 35.88
N HIS A 490 -4.87 1.05 35.43
CA HIS A 490 -5.95 0.63 34.54
C HIS A 490 -7.29 0.58 35.30
N ARG A 491 -8.34 0.96 34.58
CA ARG A 491 -9.75 0.77 34.91
C ARG A 491 -10.42 0.08 33.73
N TYR A 492 -11.67 -0.33 33.89
CA TYR A 492 -12.39 -1.06 32.84
C TYR A 492 -13.69 -0.36 32.48
N LEU A 493 -13.93 -0.25 31.18
CA LEU A 493 -15.19 0.20 30.59
C LEU A 493 -15.73 -0.89 29.65
N PRO A 494 -17.06 -0.99 29.47
CA PRO A 494 -17.61 -1.91 28.49
C PRO A 494 -17.07 -1.60 27.10
N THR A 495 -16.55 -2.60 26.40
CA THR A 495 -15.85 -2.43 25.11
C THR A 495 -16.71 -1.69 24.08
N LEU A 496 -18.03 -1.93 24.09
CA LEU A 496 -18.98 -1.32 23.17
C LEU A 496 -19.18 0.20 23.37
N THR A 497 -18.72 0.75 24.51
CA THR A 497 -18.68 2.20 24.74
C THR A 497 -17.45 2.89 24.15
N LEU A 498 -16.41 2.12 23.78
CA LEU A 498 -15.10 2.66 23.40
C LEU A 498 -14.80 2.59 21.91
N TYR A 499 -15.41 1.66 21.18
CA TYR A 499 -15.10 1.42 19.77
C TYR A 499 -16.34 1.47 18.88
N PHE A 500 -16.22 2.13 17.72
CA PHE A 500 -17.29 2.22 16.74
C PHE A 500 -17.61 0.86 16.09
N GLY A 501 -18.84 0.71 15.59
CA GLY A 501 -19.14 -0.30 14.58
C GLY A 501 -19.19 -1.76 15.05
N ALA A 502 -19.45 -2.03 16.34
CA ALA A 502 -19.66 -3.40 16.81
C ALA A 502 -20.72 -4.14 15.97
N VAL A 503 -20.39 -5.37 15.57
CA VAL A 503 -21.08 -6.20 14.56
C VAL A 503 -22.59 -6.23 14.80
N ALA A 504 -23.39 -6.03 13.74
CA ALA A 504 -24.86 -6.10 13.81
C ALA A 504 -25.35 -7.42 14.42
N ASP A 505 -24.66 -8.53 14.13
CA ASP A 505 -24.95 -9.87 14.66
C ASP A 505 -24.71 -10.00 16.17
N ARG A 506 -23.95 -9.07 16.78
CA ARG A 506 -23.70 -9.00 18.22
C ARG A 506 -24.53 -7.93 18.92
N ARG A 507 -25.20 -7.05 18.18
CA ARG A 507 -25.98 -5.97 18.76
C ARG A 507 -27.42 -6.37 18.98
N GLY A 508 -27.81 -6.49 20.24
CA GLY A 508 -29.21 -6.51 20.60
C GLY A 508 -29.87 -5.15 20.32
N PRO A 509 -31.21 -5.08 20.27
CA PRO A 509 -31.92 -3.82 20.46
C PRO A 509 -31.50 -3.26 21.83
N GLY A 510 -30.72 -2.18 21.86
CA GLY A 510 -30.21 -1.59 23.09
C GLY A 510 -28.78 -1.98 23.49
N ASP A 511 -27.84 -2.20 22.58
CA ASP A 511 -26.45 -2.27 23.04
C ASP A 511 -25.91 -0.88 23.43
N LEU A 512 -24.91 -0.84 24.33
CA LEU A 512 -24.13 0.37 24.59
C LEU A 512 -23.52 0.91 23.28
N ILE A 513 -23.47 2.23 23.14
CA ILE A 513 -23.06 2.91 21.90
C ILE A 513 -21.84 3.78 22.19
N ALA A 514 -20.78 3.56 21.43
CA ALA A 514 -19.65 4.48 21.34
C ALA A 514 -20.03 5.72 20.52
N ASP A 515 -19.67 6.90 21.02
CA ASP A 515 -19.68 8.16 20.30
C ASP A 515 -18.25 8.63 20.02
N SER A 516 -18.09 9.76 19.34
CA SER A 516 -16.77 10.30 18.98
C SER A 516 -16.24 11.35 19.94
N ASN A 517 -16.96 11.66 21.03
CA ASN A 517 -16.58 12.74 21.93
C ASN A 517 -15.29 12.41 22.67
N GLY A 518 -14.29 13.26 22.51
CA GLY A 518 -12.96 13.05 23.08
C GLY A 518 -12.07 12.10 22.27
N CYS A 519 -12.53 11.60 21.12
CA CYS A 519 -11.66 10.98 20.13
C CYS A 519 -10.78 12.06 19.47
N ALA A 520 -9.49 11.76 19.30
CA ALA A 520 -8.58 12.67 18.63
C ALA A 520 -7.35 11.94 18.07
N ALA A 521 -6.77 12.51 17.02
CA ALA A 521 -5.47 12.10 16.48
C ALA A 521 -4.38 13.17 16.70
N GLY A 522 -3.14 12.72 16.82
CA GLY A 522 -1.94 13.55 16.96
C GLY A 522 -0.71 12.83 16.43
N ASN A 523 0.40 13.56 16.23
CA ASN A 523 1.69 12.93 15.88
C ASN A 523 2.33 12.25 17.09
N THR A 524 1.86 12.57 18.30
CA THR A 524 2.23 11.99 19.58
C THR A 524 0.99 11.67 20.40
N LEU A 525 1.13 10.78 21.39
CA LEU A 525 0.04 10.43 22.30
C LEU A 525 -0.42 11.64 23.10
N GLU A 526 0.51 12.48 23.55
CA GLU A 526 0.24 13.69 24.33
C GLU A 526 -0.59 14.71 23.56
N GLU A 527 -0.34 14.87 22.26
CA GLU A 527 -1.14 15.75 21.40
C GLU A 527 -2.56 15.24 21.22
N ALA A 528 -2.71 13.93 20.96
CA ALA A 528 -4.02 13.31 20.81
C ALA A 528 -4.84 13.45 22.11
N ILE A 529 -4.22 13.13 23.25
CA ILE A 529 -4.85 13.27 24.58
C ILE A 529 -5.25 14.72 24.85
N LEU A 530 -4.37 15.69 24.59
CA LEU A 530 -4.67 17.10 24.82
C LEU A 530 -5.82 17.59 23.93
N GLN A 531 -5.85 17.17 22.66
CA GLN A 531 -6.90 17.54 21.72
C GLN A 531 -8.24 16.92 22.10
N GLY A 532 -8.26 15.63 22.44
CA GLY A 532 -9.47 14.96 22.92
C GLY A 532 -9.99 15.57 24.22
N PHE A 533 -9.09 15.96 25.14
CA PHE A 533 -9.48 16.64 26.37
C PHE A 533 -10.07 18.04 26.12
N TYR A 534 -9.64 18.77 25.08
CA TYR A 534 -10.26 20.04 24.72
C TYR A 534 -11.58 19.90 23.97
N GLU A 535 -11.91 18.71 23.50
CA GLU A 535 -13.21 18.41 22.89
C GLU A 535 -14.28 18.12 23.94
N LEU A 536 -13.91 17.43 25.03
CA LEU A 536 -14.74 17.21 26.22
C LEU A 536 -15.03 18.52 26.97
#